data_AF-A0A2K0YDA7-F1
#
_entry.id   AF-A0A2K0YDA7-F1
#
_cell.length_a   1.000
_cell.length_b   1.000
_cell.length_c   1.000
_cell.angle_alpha   90.00
_cell.angle_beta   90.00
_cell.angle_gamma   90.00
#
_symmetry.space_group_name_H-M   'P 1'
#
loop_
_entity.id
_entity.type
_entity.pdbx_description
1 polymer ?
#
loop_
_entity_poly.entity_id
_entity_poly.type
_entity_poly.pdbx_seq_one_letter_code
_entity_poly.pdbx_strand_id
1 'polypeptide(L)'
;MNRIAWVAAPALLLFLPGCIARTAANIVTAPVRAGSQVVDWSTTSQEEADRNYGRKMRKQEAREARERKKEEERRRRECRDAGYDNCG
;
A
#
# COMPACT_ATOMS: atom_id res chain seq x y z
N MET A 1 20.52 8.70 -47.24
CA MET A 1 19.43 8.39 -46.27
C MET A 1 19.00 6.92 -46.26
N ASN A 2 19.23 6.12 -47.33
CA ASN A 2 18.84 4.69 -47.33
C ASN A 2 19.63 3.76 -46.41
N ARG A 3 20.86 4.08 -46.01
CA ARG A 3 21.74 3.12 -45.29
C ARG A 3 21.32 2.89 -43.83
N ILE A 4 20.65 3.87 -43.21
CA ILE A 4 20.18 3.80 -41.82
C ILE A 4 19.00 2.82 -41.69
N ALA A 5 18.15 2.74 -42.72
CA ALA A 5 17.00 1.84 -42.76
C ALA A 5 17.42 0.35 -42.77
N TRP A 6 18.57 0.02 -43.38
CA TRP A 6 19.08 -1.35 -43.46
C TRP A 6 19.61 -1.89 -42.12
N VAL A 7 20.00 -1.00 -41.20
CA VAL A 7 20.45 -1.38 -39.84
C VAL A 7 19.31 -1.32 -38.83
N ALA A 8 18.36 -0.38 -39.00
CA ALA A 8 17.23 -0.22 -38.09
C ALA A 8 16.18 -1.33 -38.21
N ALA A 9 15.97 -1.90 -39.40
CA ALA A 9 14.99 -2.95 -39.64
C ALA A 9 15.24 -4.27 -38.85
N PRO A 10 16.45 -4.86 -38.84
CA PRO A 10 16.72 -6.06 -38.03
C PRO A 10 16.75 -5.78 -36.52
N ALA A 11 17.12 -4.56 -36.10
CA ALA A 11 17.06 -4.18 -34.69
C ALA A 11 15.61 -4.17 -34.16
N LEU A 12 14.66 -3.69 -34.96
CA LEU A 12 13.24 -3.70 -34.59
C LEU A 12 12.71 -5.14 -34.43
N LEU A 13 13.08 -6.05 -35.34
CA LEU A 13 12.73 -7.48 -35.30
C LEU A 13 13.22 -8.21 -34.04
N LEU A 14 14.30 -7.73 -33.39
CA LEU A 14 14.80 -8.30 -32.12
C LEU A 14 14.06 -7.75 -30.89
N PHE A 15 13.43 -6.58 -30.97
CA PHE A 15 12.62 -6.01 -29.88
C PHE A 15 11.18 -6.53 -29.86
N LEU A 16 10.61 -6.88 -31.02
CA LEU A 16 9.27 -7.49 -31.11
C LEU A 16 9.10 -8.78 -30.26
N PRO A 17 10.03 -9.76 -30.26
CA PRO A 17 9.89 -10.95 -29.41
C PRO A 17 9.99 -10.60 -27.91
N GLY A 18 10.66 -9.51 -27.52
CA GLY A 18 10.68 -9.04 -26.14
C GLY A 18 9.30 -8.59 -25.63
N CYS A 19 8.51 -7.94 -26.49
CA CYS A 19 7.13 -7.57 -26.17
C CYS A 19 6.19 -8.78 -26.13
N ILE A 20 6.36 -9.74 -27.06
CA ILE A 20 5.52 -10.95 -27.11
C ILE A 20 5.86 -11.89 -25.95
N ALA A 21 7.16 -12.08 -25.64
CA ALA A 21 7.60 -12.91 -24.52
C ALA A 21 7.12 -12.37 -23.17
N ARG A 22 7.11 -11.04 -22.99
CA ARG A 22 6.60 -10.43 -21.75
C ARG A 22 5.08 -10.58 -21.63
N THR A 23 4.35 -10.45 -22.74
CA THR A 23 2.91 -10.66 -22.77
C THR A 23 2.54 -12.13 -22.54
N ALA A 24 3.25 -13.06 -23.17
CA ALA A 24 3.07 -14.50 -22.97
C ALA A 24 3.42 -14.92 -21.53
N ALA A 25 4.53 -14.42 -20.98
CA ALA A 25 4.90 -14.68 -19.59
C ALA A 25 3.85 -14.12 -18.62
N ASN A 26 3.29 -12.95 -18.88
CA ASN A 26 2.19 -12.38 -18.09
C ASN A 26 0.91 -13.22 -18.21
N ILE A 27 0.56 -13.74 -19.38
CA ILE A 27 -0.62 -14.61 -19.58
C ILE A 27 -0.45 -15.95 -18.84
N VAL A 28 0.75 -16.54 -18.88
CA VAL A 28 1.02 -17.82 -18.21
C VAL A 28 1.08 -17.66 -16.69
N THR A 29 1.58 -16.51 -16.20
CA THR A 29 1.67 -16.24 -14.75
C THR A 29 0.42 -15.59 -14.17
N ALA A 30 -0.46 -15.02 -15.00
CA ALA A 30 -1.74 -14.45 -14.58
C ALA A 30 -2.64 -15.46 -13.82
N PRO A 31 -2.88 -16.69 -14.28
CA PRO A 31 -3.72 -17.65 -13.54
C PRO A 31 -3.05 -18.12 -12.25
N VAL A 32 -1.72 -18.25 -12.19
CA VAL A 32 -1.01 -18.61 -10.95
C VAL A 32 -1.14 -17.48 -9.92
N ARG A 33 -1.02 -16.21 -10.35
CA ARG A 33 -1.21 -15.05 -9.47
C ARG A 33 -2.66 -14.86 -9.04
N ALA A 34 -3.62 -15.06 -9.95
CA ALA A 34 -5.04 -14.98 -9.62
C ALA A 34 -5.45 -16.13 -8.68
N GLY A 35 -5.00 -17.35 -8.95
CA GLY A 35 -5.26 -18.52 -8.12
C GLY A 35 -4.63 -18.40 -6.73
N SER A 36 -3.39 -17.93 -6.62
CA SER A 36 -2.76 -17.68 -5.32
C SER A 36 -3.45 -16.60 -4.49
N GLN A 37 -3.96 -15.53 -5.11
CA GLN A 37 -4.78 -14.54 -4.41
C GLN A 37 -6.11 -15.10 -3.92
N VAL A 38 -6.77 -15.96 -4.72
CA VAL A 38 -8.01 -16.63 -4.32
C VAL A 38 -7.76 -17.64 -3.21
N VAL A 39 -6.65 -18.36 -3.26
CA VAL A 39 -6.23 -19.29 -2.20
C VAL A 39 -5.91 -18.51 -0.92
N ASP A 40 -5.14 -17.42 -0.96
CA ASP A 40 -4.87 -16.62 0.24
C ASP A 40 -6.15 -16.01 0.85
N TRP A 41 -7.11 -15.60 0.02
CA TRP A 41 -8.39 -15.07 0.51
C TRP A 41 -9.30 -16.16 1.08
N SER A 42 -9.19 -17.39 0.59
CA SER A 42 -9.94 -18.55 1.11
C SER A 42 -9.23 -19.29 2.25
N THR A 43 -7.90 -19.14 2.38
CA THR A 43 -7.08 -19.79 3.41
C THR A 43 -6.82 -18.88 4.61
N THR A 44 -6.93 -17.55 4.46
CA THR A 44 -7.07 -16.67 5.63
C THR A 44 -8.47 -16.88 6.20
N SER A 45 -8.56 -17.70 7.24
CA SER A 45 -9.83 -17.92 7.95
C SER A 45 -10.39 -16.57 8.39
N GLN A 46 -11.69 -16.35 8.18
CA GLN A 46 -12.38 -15.12 8.61
C GLN A 46 -12.12 -14.80 10.09
N GLU A 47 -11.85 -15.81 10.93
CA GLU A 47 -11.47 -15.62 12.34
C GLU A 47 -10.13 -14.92 12.56
N GLU A 48 -9.15 -15.12 11.68
CA GLU A 48 -7.83 -14.46 11.78
C GLU A 48 -7.93 -13.00 11.34
N ALA A 49 -8.70 -12.77 10.26
CA ALA A 49 -9.01 -11.44 9.75
C ALA A 49 -9.80 -10.61 10.78
N ASP A 50 -10.83 -11.20 11.41
CA ASP A 50 -11.63 -10.53 12.43
C ASP A 50 -10.83 -10.22 13.71
N ARG A 51 -10.00 -11.17 14.18
CA ARG A 51 -9.08 -10.92 15.31
C ARG A 51 -8.08 -9.79 15.02
N ASN A 52 -7.56 -9.72 13.80
CA ASN A 52 -6.64 -8.65 13.42
C ASN A 52 -7.37 -7.30 13.27
N TYR A 53 -8.58 -7.32 12.71
CA TYR A 53 -9.45 -6.15 12.61
C TYR A 53 -9.78 -5.59 14.01
N GLY A 54 -10.24 -6.43 14.94
CA GLY A 54 -10.52 -6.01 16.32
C GLY A 54 -9.27 -5.50 17.06
N ARG A 55 -8.08 -6.02 16.77
CA ARG A 55 -6.81 -5.46 17.28
C ARG A 55 -6.47 -4.11 16.67
N LYS A 56 -6.70 -3.91 15.38
CA LYS A 56 -6.50 -2.62 14.70
C LYS A 56 -7.45 -1.56 15.24
N MET A 57 -8.74 -1.88 15.41
CA MET A 57 -9.73 -0.96 15.97
C MET A 57 -9.34 -0.49 17.39
N ARG A 58 -8.99 -1.43 18.29
CA ARG A 58 -8.53 -1.06 19.65
C ARG A 58 -7.27 -0.20 19.65
N LYS A 59 -6.33 -0.45 18.75
CA LYS A 59 -5.11 0.38 18.61
C LYS A 59 -5.43 1.77 18.09
N GLN A 60 -6.38 1.88 17.16
CA GLN A 60 -6.81 3.15 16.61
C GLN A 60 -7.51 3.99 17.68
N GLU A 61 -8.50 3.44 18.38
CA GLU A 61 -9.19 4.13 19.48
C GLU A 61 -8.21 4.58 20.58
N ALA A 62 -7.26 3.72 20.96
CA ALA A 62 -6.25 4.07 21.95
C ALA A 62 -5.32 5.19 21.48
N ARG A 63 -5.00 5.24 20.18
CA ARG A 63 -4.18 6.30 19.60
C ARG A 63 -4.94 7.62 19.59
N GLU A 64 -6.18 7.63 19.11
CA GLU A 64 -7.03 8.82 19.10
C GLU A 64 -7.26 9.36 20.51
N ALA A 65 -7.52 8.49 21.50
CA ALA A 65 -7.67 8.89 22.89
C ALA A 65 -6.38 9.52 23.46
N ARG A 66 -5.20 8.99 23.11
CA ARG A 66 -3.91 9.57 23.51
C ARG A 66 -3.66 10.91 22.85
N GLU A 67 -4.00 11.06 21.58
CA GLU A 67 -3.84 12.31 20.83
C GLU A 67 -4.72 13.41 21.43
N ARG A 68 -6.01 13.11 21.72
CA ARG A 68 -6.90 14.05 22.42
C ARG A 68 -6.38 14.47 23.79
N LYS A 69 -5.90 13.52 24.59
CA LYS A 69 -5.30 13.83 25.91
C LYS A 69 -4.06 14.72 25.79
N LYS A 70 -3.18 14.43 24.83
CA LYS A 70 -1.98 15.25 24.59
C LYS A 70 -2.35 16.66 24.17
N GLU A 71 -3.37 16.82 23.34
CA GLU A 71 -3.85 18.13 22.93
C GLU A 71 -4.44 18.93 24.10
N GLU A 72 -5.24 18.28 24.96
CA GLU A 72 -5.77 18.90 26.18
C GLU A 72 -4.65 19.31 27.14
N GLU A 73 -3.66 18.43 27.34
CA GLU A 73 -2.47 18.75 28.14
C GLU A 73 -1.67 19.91 27.54
N ARG A 74 -1.49 19.93 26.21
CA ARG A 74 -0.79 21.02 25.53
C ARG A 74 -1.51 22.34 25.72
N ARG A 75 -2.84 22.36 25.51
CA ARG A 75 -3.70 23.54 25.75
C ARG A 75 -3.60 24.02 27.20
N ARG A 76 -3.61 23.11 28.17
CA ARG A 76 -3.44 23.44 29.60
C ARG A 76 -2.07 24.04 29.90
N ARG A 77 -1.00 23.49 29.31
CA ARG A 77 0.37 24.02 29.47
C ARG A 77 0.49 25.41 28.86
N GLU A 78 0.03 25.59 27.62
CA GLU A 78 0.02 26.89 26.93
C GLU A 78 -0.74 27.95 27.75
N CYS A 79 -1.87 27.58 28.34
CA CYS A 79 -2.64 28.47 29.20
C CYS A 79 -1.90 28.84 30.50
N ARG A 80 -1.21 27.89 31.15
CA ARG A 80 -0.41 28.17 32.35
C ARG A 80 0.80 29.05 32.04
N ASP A 81 1.49 28.77 30.92
CA ASP A 81 2.62 29.58 30.46
C ASP A 81 2.19 31.02 30.13
N ALA A 82 0.96 31.20 29.63
CA ALA A 82 0.37 32.51 29.40
C ALA A 82 -0.07 33.24 30.70
N GLY A 83 0.12 32.62 31.87
CA GLY A 83 -0.15 33.24 33.17
C GLY A 83 -1.63 33.29 33.56
N TYR A 84 -2.48 32.48 32.92
CA TYR A 84 -3.88 32.37 33.32
C TYR A 84 -4.02 31.40 34.51
N ASP A 85 -4.73 31.84 35.54
CA ASP A 85 -4.99 31.01 36.73
C ASP A 85 -6.07 29.94 36.51
N ASN A 86 -6.88 30.10 35.46
CA ASN A 86 -7.97 29.19 35.10
C ASN A 86 -7.74 28.57 33.71
N CYS A 87 -7.09 27.40 33.71
CA CYS A 87 -6.72 26.68 32.49
C CYS A 87 -7.60 25.46 32.17
N GLY A 88 -8.82 25.46 32.71
CA GLY A 88 -9.83 24.43 32.51
C GLY A 88 -10.02 23.51 33.69
#